data_AF-A0A516GLR6-F1
#
_entry.id   AF-A0A516GLR6-F1
#
_cell.length_a   1.000
_cell.length_b   1.000
_cell.length_c   1.000
_cell.angle_alpha   90.00
_cell.angle_beta   90.00
_cell.angle_gamma   90.00
#
_symmetry.space_group_name_H-M   'P 1'
#
loop_
_entity.id
_entity.type
_entity.pdbx_description
1 polymer ?
#
loop_
_entity_poly.entity_id
_entity_poly.type
_entity_poly.pdbx_seq_one_letter_code
_entity_poly.pdbx_strand_id
1 'polypeptide(L)'
;MESKKTLLAFFIVIVFCTIMFYELIDVMFVMFQSLLHRYLYFSSALVILALLIIVGNYNFRYNSVQSTTCMYFTFSLVFSDIFAFITFYLDMDVFYYPTRIFYIIGLATFTAYAVLPFQDEELFLEDK
;
A
#
# COMPACT_ATOMS: atom_id res chain seq x y z
N MET A 1 7.35 5.20 19.56
CA MET A 1 5.93 5.53 19.29
C MET A 1 5.13 4.24 19.42
N GLU A 2 4.01 4.24 20.14
CA GLU A 2 3.30 3.03 20.64
C GLU A 2 3.10 1.93 19.57
N SER A 3 4.00 0.94 19.57
CA SER A 3 4.05 -0.19 18.61
C SER A 3 2.69 -0.86 18.36
N LYS A 4 1.85 -0.98 19.40
CA LYS A 4 0.50 -1.58 19.30
C LYS A 4 -0.44 -0.79 18.40
N LYS A 5 -0.38 0.55 18.39
CA LYS A 5 -1.26 1.40 17.55
C LYS A 5 -0.86 1.30 16.08
N THR A 6 0.45 1.32 15.80
CA THR A 6 0.98 1.12 14.44
C THR A 6 0.69 -0.27 13.91
N LEU A 7 0.79 -1.30 14.75
CA LEU A 7 0.43 -2.68 14.40
C LEU A 7 -1.06 -2.81 14.09
N LEU A 8 -1.92 -2.22 14.91
CA LEU A 8 -3.36 -2.20 14.66
C LEU A 8 -3.69 -1.49 13.35
N ALA A 9 -3.10 -0.30 13.11
CA ALA A 9 -3.30 0.43 11.87
C ALA A 9 -2.83 -0.37 10.64
N PHE A 10 -1.66 -1.01 10.73
CA PHE A 10 -1.14 -1.89 9.69
C PHE A 10 -2.09 -3.05 9.39
N PHE A 11 -2.59 -3.72 10.44
CA PHE A 11 -3.54 -4.83 10.28
C PHE A 11 -4.83 -4.37 9.61
N ILE A 12 -5.36 -3.20 9.98
CA ILE A 12 -6.54 -2.61 9.34
C ILE A 12 -6.30 -2.38 7.85
N VAL A 13 -5.13 -1.83 7.47
CA VAL A 13 -4.76 -1.60 6.06
C VAL A 13 -4.71 -2.91 5.28
N ILE A 14 -4.05 -3.95 5.80
CA ILE A 14 -3.96 -5.25 5.13
C ILE A 14 -5.34 -5.88 4.94
N VAL A 15 -6.18 -5.89 5.98
CA VAL A 15 -7.53 -6.44 5.91
C VAL A 15 -8.37 -5.67 4.90
N PHE A 16 -8.33 -4.33 4.95
CA PHE A 16 -9.03 -3.48 3.99
C PHE A 16 -8.58 -3.77 2.55
N CYS A 17 -7.28 -3.77 2.27
CA CYS A 17 -6.75 -4.06 0.94
C CYS A 17 -7.14 -5.47 0.47
N THR A 18 -7.12 -6.46 1.36
CA THR A 18 -7.51 -7.84 1.03
C THR A 18 -8.98 -7.92 0.63
N ILE A 19 -9.88 -7.28 1.39
CA ILE A 19 -11.31 -7.21 1.05
C ILE A 19 -11.51 -6.50 -0.28
N MET A 20 -10.85 -5.34 -0.48
CA MET A 20 -10.97 -4.58 -1.73
C MET A 20 -10.47 -5.38 -2.95
N PHE A 21 -9.35 -6.08 -2.85
CA PHE A 21 -8.87 -6.94 -3.93
C PHE A 21 -9.81 -8.12 -4.19
N TYR A 22 -10.41 -8.70 -3.16
CA TYR A 22 -11.41 -9.75 -3.31
C TYR A 22 -12.64 -9.25 -4.10
N GLU A 23 -13.23 -8.13 -3.70
CA GLU A 23 -14.36 -7.52 -4.40
C GLU A 23 -14.01 -7.17 -5.86
N LEU A 24 -12.80 -6.64 -6.08
CA LEU A 24 -12.35 -6.29 -7.43
C LEU A 24 -12.11 -7.53 -8.30
N ILE A 25 -11.69 -8.67 -7.74
CA ILE A 25 -11.54 -9.92 -8.51
C ILE A 25 -12.88 -10.32 -9.14
N ASP A 26 -13.98 -10.26 -8.40
CA ASP A 26 -15.31 -10.61 -8.92
C ASP A 26 -15.73 -9.67 -10.06
N VAL A 27 -15.50 -8.37 -9.90
CA VAL A 27 -15.76 -7.37 -10.96
C VAL A 27 -14.89 -7.65 -12.19
N MET A 28 -13.60 -7.98 -12.00
CA MET A 28 -12.67 -8.26 -13.09
C MET A 28 -13.03 -9.55 -13.83
N PHE A 29 -13.59 -10.56 -13.15
CA PHE A 29 -14.08 -11.78 -13.77
C PHE A 29 -15.24 -11.51 -14.74
N VAL A 30 -16.07 -10.51 -14.45
CA VAL A 30 -17.17 -10.09 -15.33
C VAL A 30 -16.65 -9.18 -16.46
N MET A 31 -15.74 -8.25 -16.15
CA MET A 31 -15.28 -7.21 -17.09
C MET A 31 -14.25 -7.72 -18.10
N PHE A 32 -13.31 -8.58 -17.71
CA PHE A 32 -12.27 -9.05 -18.62
C PHE A 32 -12.70 -10.29 -19.40
N GLN A 33 -12.81 -10.17 -20.72
CA GLN A 33 -13.05 -11.31 -21.61
C GLN A 33 -11.79 -12.16 -21.83
N SER A 34 -10.60 -11.57 -21.71
CA SER A 34 -9.32 -12.24 -21.92
C SER A 34 -8.83 -12.91 -20.63
N LEU A 35 -8.54 -14.22 -20.72
CA LEU A 35 -7.96 -15.01 -19.62
C LEU A 35 -6.62 -14.44 -19.12
N LEU A 36 -5.80 -13.92 -20.04
CA LEU A 36 -4.50 -13.35 -19.72
C LEU A 36 -4.62 -12.10 -18.84
N HIS A 37 -5.60 -11.23 -19.11
CA HIS A 37 -5.85 -10.04 -18.30
C HIS A 37 -6.27 -10.40 -16.87
N ARG A 38 -7.07 -11.47 -16.71
CA ARG A 38 -7.47 -11.98 -15.40
C ARG A 38 -6.27 -12.50 -14.59
N TYR A 39 -5.38 -13.26 -15.23
CA TYR A 39 -4.17 -13.73 -14.54
C TYR A 39 -3.23 -12.60 -14.17
N LEU A 40 -3.00 -11.63 -15.07
CA LEU A 40 -2.18 -10.46 -14.75
C LEU A 40 -2.74 -9.67 -13.57
N TYR A 41 -4.06 -9.47 -13.53
CA TYR A 41 -4.71 -8.78 -12.42
C TYR A 41 -4.56 -9.53 -11.08
N PHE A 42 -4.78 -10.85 -11.09
CA PHE A 42 -4.61 -11.67 -9.90
C PHE A 42 -3.16 -11.67 -9.41
N SER A 43 -2.20 -11.81 -10.33
CA SER A 43 -0.78 -11.72 -10.02
C SER A 43 -0.41 -10.34 -9.47
N SER A 44 -0.92 -9.24 -10.03
CA SER A 44 -0.64 -7.90 -9.50
C SER A 44 -1.21 -7.71 -8.09
N ALA A 45 -2.42 -8.18 -7.82
CA ALA A 45 -3.02 -8.11 -6.48
C ALA A 45 -2.17 -8.87 -5.43
N LEU A 46 -1.69 -10.07 -5.77
CA LEU A 46 -0.80 -10.83 -4.89
C LEU A 46 0.53 -10.12 -4.65
N VAL A 47 1.15 -9.56 -5.69
CA VAL A 47 2.40 -8.80 -5.57
C VAL A 47 2.21 -7.57 -4.68
N ILE A 48 1.10 -6.85 -4.83
CA ILE A 48 0.78 -5.69 -4.00
C ILE A 48 0.58 -6.10 -2.53
N LEU A 49 -0.17 -7.17 -2.26
CA LEU A 49 -0.33 -7.68 -0.89
C LEU A 49 1.00 -8.11 -0.26
N ALA A 50 1.85 -8.80 -1.02
CA ALA A 50 3.18 -9.18 -0.57
C ALA A 50 4.05 -7.95 -0.25
N LEU A 51 3.98 -6.92 -1.09
CA LEU A 51 4.69 -5.66 -0.89
C LEU A 51 4.24 -4.96 0.41
N LEU A 52 2.94 -4.91 0.69
CA LEU A 52 2.42 -4.34 1.94
C LEU A 52 2.97 -5.09 3.17
N ILE A 53 3.04 -6.43 3.11
CA ILE A 53 3.59 -7.25 4.19
C ILE A 53 5.09 -6.98 4.39
N ILE A 54 5.87 -6.95 3.30
CA ILE A 54 7.31 -6.70 3.34
C ILE A 54 7.60 -5.33 3.93
N VAL A 55 6.90 -4.31 3.47
CA VAL A 55 7.10 -2.93 3.91
C VAL A 55 6.62 -2.72 5.35
N GLY A 56 5.54 -3.37 5.76
CA GLY A 56 5.12 -3.43 7.15
C GLY A 56 6.19 -4.03 8.04
N ASN A 57 6.72 -5.20 7.68
CA ASN A 57 7.79 -5.86 8.41
C ASN A 57 9.06 -5.02 8.46
N TYR A 58 9.43 -4.35 7.37
CA TYR A 58 10.53 -3.40 7.33
C TYR A 58 10.32 -2.28 8.35
N ASN A 59 9.13 -1.67 8.38
CA ASN A 59 8.82 -0.63 9.34
C ASN A 59 8.79 -1.11 10.79
N PHE A 60 8.24 -2.29 11.06
CA PHE A 60 8.26 -2.86 12.42
C PHE A 60 9.66 -3.28 12.86
N ARG A 61 10.55 -3.65 11.94
CA ARG A 61 11.91 -4.09 12.25
C ARG A 61 12.84 -2.95 12.66
N TYR A 62 12.75 -1.82 11.96
CA TYR A 62 13.66 -0.69 12.19
C TYR A 62 13.00 0.44 12.97
N ASN A 63 11.68 0.61 12.84
CA ASN A 63 10.88 1.62 13.52
C ASN A 63 11.54 3.02 13.47
N SER A 64 12.07 3.35 12.29
CA SER A 64 12.82 4.57 12.01
C SER A 64 11.97 5.53 11.18
N VAL A 65 12.46 6.76 11.00
CA VAL A 65 11.83 7.72 10.07
C VAL A 65 11.90 7.18 8.64
N GLN A 66 13.04 6.62 8.23
CA GLN A 66 13.24 6.04 6.90
C GLN A 66 12.25 4.92 6.61
N SER A 67 12.14 3.95 7.52
CA SER A 67 11.22 2.83 7.36
C SER A 67 9.76 3.27 7.35
N THR A 68 9.43 4.28 8.17
CA THR A 68 8.07 4.87 8.22
C THR A 68 7.75 5.61 6.92
N THR A 69 8.70 6.37 6.37
CA THR A 69 8.52 7.08 5.08
C THR A 69 8.34 6.09 3.94
N CYS A 70 9.10 4.98 3.91
CA CYS A 70 8.91 3.89 2.94
C CYS A 70 7.52 3.25 3.05
N MET A 71 7.04 3.05 4.27
CA MET A 71 5.69 2.53 4.53
C MET A 71 4.61 3.47 4.02
N TYR A 72 4.70 4.77 4.31
CA TYR A 72 3.74 5.74 3.82
C TYR A 72 3.73 5.87 2.30
N PHE A 73 4.90 5.81 1.66
CA PHE A 73 5.02 5.75 0.21
C PHE A 73 4.23 4.58 -0.37
N THR A 74 4.52 3.38 0.11
CA THR A 74 3.90 2.14 -0.38
C THR A 74 2.39 2.16 -0.15
N PHE A 75 1.93 2.55 1.04
CA PHE A 75 0.50 2.59 1.36
C PHE A 75 -0.25 3.58 0.50
N SER A 76 0.33 4.75 0.28
CA SER A 76 -0.29 5.79 -0.53
C SER A 76 -0.42 5.36 -1.99
N LEU A 77 0.59 4.69 -2.55
CA LEU A 77 0.47 4.12 -3.90
C LEU A 77 -0.62 3.05 -3.99
N VAL A 78 -0.65 2.11 -3.04
CA VAL A 78 -1.64 1.03 -3.05
C VAL A 78 -3.07 1.55 -2.90
N PHE A 79 -3.29 2.53 -2.02
CA PHE A 79 -4.60 3.17 -1.91
C PHE A 79 -4.97 3.94 -3.17
N SER A 80 -4.02 4.66 -3.78
CA SER A 80 -4.24 5.34 -5.05
C SER A 80 -4.69 4.35 -6.14
N ASP A 81 -3.99 3.22 -6.28
CA ASP A 81 -4.34 2.18 -7.24
C ASP A 81 -5.74 1.62 -6.98
N ILE A 82 -6.05 1.23 -5.74
CA ILE A 82 -7.37 0.70 -5.37
C ILE A 82 -8.48 1.69 -5.75
N PHE A 83 -8.32 2.98 -5.45
CA PHE A 83 -9.32 3.99 -5.80
C PHE A 83 -9.39 4.24 -7.31
N ALA A 84 -8.27 4.17 -8.03
CA ALA A 84 -8.26 4.27 -9.48
C ALA A 84 -9.02 3.10 -10.11
N PHE A 85 -8.84 1.88 -9.58
CA PHE A 85 -9.59 0.70 -9.99
C PHE A 85 -11.10 0.89 -9.76
N ILE A 86 -11.50 1.37 -8.58
CA ILE A 86 -12.92 1.64 -8.30
C ILE A 86 -13.48 2.67 -9.28
N THR A 87 -12.79 3.80 -9.49
CA THR A 87 -13.26 4.82 -10.43
C THR A 87 -13.41 4.26 -11.84
N PHE A 88 -12.41 3.51 -12.33
CA PHE A 88 -12.42 3.04 -13.70
C PHE A 88 -13.39 1.87 -13.96
N TYR A 89 -13.46 0.90 -13.04
CA TYR A 89 -14.24 -0.33 -13.28
C TYR A 89 -15.62 -0.33 -12.63
N LEU A 90 -15.84 0.45 -11.58
CA LEU A 90 -17.15 0.61 -10.94
C LEU A 90 -17.86 1.90 -11.35
N ASP A 91 -17.26 2.70 -12.24
CA ASP A 91 -17.82 3.95 -12.76
C ASP A 91 -18.19 4.95 -11.65
N MET A 92 -17.38 4.97 -10.58
CA MET A 92 -17.59 5.83 -9.42
C MET A 92 -16.60 7.00 -9.41
N ASP A 93 -16.99 8.09 -10.08
CA ASP A 93 -16.18 9.31 -10.23
C ASP A 93 -15.73 9.96 -8.91
N VAL A 94 -16.50 9.75 -7.82
CA VAL A 94 -16.15 10.30 -6.50
C VAL A 94 -14.78 9.82 -6.03
N PHE A 95 -14.36 8.61 -6.43
CA PHE A 95 -13.06 8.05 -6.05
C PHE A 95 -11.87 8.63 -6.83
N TYR A 96 -12.12 9.52 -7.79
CA TYR A 96 -11.07 10.24 -8.49
C TYR A 96 -10.30 11.20 -7.58
N TYR A 97 -10.99 11.83 -6.63
CA TYR A 97 -10.38 12.71 -5.64
C TYR A 97 -9.41 11.97 -4.70
N PRO A 98 -9.81 10.91 -3.98
CA PRO A 98 -8.89 10.16 -3.13
C PRO A 98 -7.75 9.52 -3.94
N THR A 99 -8.01 9.04 -5.17
CA THR A 99 -6.93 8.55 -6.06
C THR A 99 -5.80 9.57 -6.18
N ARG A 100 -6.12 10.82 -6.51
CA ARG A 100 -5.16 11.91 -6.67
C ARG A 100 -4.48 12.31 -5.36
N ILE A 101 -5.24 12.38 -4.27
CA ILE A 101 -4.70 12.74 -2.95
C ILE A 101 -3.62 11.72 -2.54
N PHE A 102 -3.95 10.43 -2.60
CA PHE A 102 -3.02 9.38 -2.25
C PHE A 102 -1.84 9.31 -3.21
N TYR A 103 -2.05 9.57 -4.51
CA TYR A 103 -0.95 9.66 -5.47
C TYR A 103 0.04 10.78 -5.11
N ILE A 104 -0.47 11.97 -4.77
CA ILE A 104 0.37 13.13 -4.37
C ILE A 104 1.13 12.83 -3.08
N ILE A 105 0.48 12.23 -2.08
CA ILE A 105 1.14 11.81 -0.83
C ILE A 105 2.22 10.77 -1.13
N GLY A 106 1.95 9.81 -2.03
CA GLY A 106 2.91 8.83 -2.50
C GLY A 106 4.14 9.48 -3.13
N LEU A 107 3.95 10.43 -4.05
CA LEU A 107 5.06 11.17 -4.66
C LEU A 107 5.86 11.99 -3.64
N ALA A 108 5.18 12.66 -2.71
CA ALA A 108 5.84 13.46 -1.68
C ALA A 108 6.69 12.57 -0.76
N THR A 109 6.16 11.44 -0.32
CA THR A 109 6.87 10.49 0.55
C THR A 109 7.97 9.73 -0.19
N PHE A 110 7.80 9.41 -1.47
CA PHE A 110 8.87 8.89 -2.32
C PHE A 110 10.03 9.88 -2.44
N THR A 111 9.71 11.15 -2.71
CA THR A 111 10.71 12.21 -2.81
C THR A 111 11.44 12.40 -1.48
N ALA A 112 10.70 12.41 -0.36
CA ALA A 112 11.29 12.45 0.96
C ALA A 112 12.21 11.24 1.21
N TYR A 113 11.80 10.04 0.81
CA TYR A 113 12.61 8.83 0.92
C TYR A 113 13.89 8.90 0.09
N ALA A 114 13.84 9.54 -1.08
CA ALA A 114 14.99 9.64 -1.97
C ALA A 114 16.00 10.73 -1.58
N VAL A 115 15.54 11.80 -0.93
CA VAL A 115 16.34 13.03 -0.72
C VAL A 115 16.76 13.26 0.73
N LEU A 116 15.98 12.77 1.71
CA LEU A 116 16.32 13.00 3.12
C LEU A 116 17.59 12.23 3.51
N PRO A 117 18.54 12.86 4.23
CA PRO A 117 19.72 12.19 4.74
C PRO A 117 19.34 11.38 5.97
N PHE A 118 18.85 10.16 5.75
CA PHE A 118 18.56 9.24 6.85
C PHE A 118 19.84 8.78 7.55
N GLN A 119 19.76 8.60 8.86
CA GLN A 119 20.82 7.95 9.65
C GLN A 119 20.77 6.44 9.44
N ASP A 120 21.88 5.76 9.68
CA ASP A 120 21.93 4.31 9.64
C ASP A 120 20.88 3.71 10.59
N GLU A 121 20.06 2.80 10.07
CA GLU A 121 19.01 2.18 10.85
C GLU A 121 19.61 1.14 11.81
N GLU A 122 19.57 1.41 13.11
CA GLU A 122 19.96 0.44 14.13
C GLU A 122 18.86 -0.62 14.30
N LEU A 123 19.25 -1.90 14.24
CA LEU A 123 18.41 -3.00 14.70
C LEU A 123 18.23 -2.80 16.20
N PHE A 124 16.97 -2.69 16.67
CA PHE A 124 16.57 -2.52 18.06
C PHE A 124 17.73 -2.59 19.05
N LEU A 125 18.06 -1.45 19.68
CA LEU A 125 18.94 -1.39 20.85
C LEU A 125 18.65 -2.62 21.72
N GLU A 126 19.62 -3.55 21.80
CA GLU A 126 19.56 -4.63 22.77
C GLU A 126 19.34 -3.94 24.12
N ASP A 127 18.16 -4.15 24.71
CA ASP A 127 17.82 -3.64 26.03
C ASP A 127 18.97 -4.06 26.98
N LYS A 128 19.82 -3.10 27.36
CA LYS A 128 20.81 -3.26 28.42
C LYS A 128 20.17 -2.99 29.79
#